data_AF-A0A2G1WWT5-F1
#
_entry.id   AF-A0A2G1WWT5-F1
#
_cell.length_a   1.000
_cell.length_b   1.000
_cell.length_c   1.000
_cell.angle_alpha   90.00
_cell.angle_beta   90.00
_cell.angle_gamma   90.00
#
_symmetry.space_group_name_H-M   'P 1'
#
loop_
_entity.id
_entity.type
_entity.pdbx_description
1 polymer ?
#
loop_
_entity_poly.entity_id
_entity_poly.type
_entity_poly.pdbx_seq_one_letter_code
_entity_poly.pdbx_strand_id
1 'polypeptide(L)'
;MSDTDAGPDASAASDGAEGWFEALPSGATEDTDTESDAAARAAARVREGTAASPADWPVRAVESGFAAGADEYYDRLKAAATRATREAVRERERADDAQLIHAVRAMDDVERTANELAERAVEWAGSLFDEVEPGIEGARAVAAREPESEVERRAVSLAARAAELDDERAELAETIGRTAPAVAPNLSEMAGPELAARLIALAGGLESLAKKPSGTVQVLGAEDALFAHLSGRAPSPKHGIIYTHEYVRGTRPADRGSAARALAGKLTLAARADHYAGERRSQLHADLRERMATIRARADTDEPDAAEAEDE
;
A
#
# COMPACT_ATOMS: atom_id res chain seq x y z
N MET A 1 -25.23 60.74 28.85
CA MET A 1 -26.25 60.43 27.83
C MET A 1 -25.48 59.99 26.60
N SER A 2 -25.32 58.72 26.29
CA SER A 2 -26.05 57.55 26.75
C SER A 2 -25.16 56.32 26.55
N ASP A 3 -25.22 55.41 27.50
CA ASP A 3 -24.77 54.02 27.37
C ASP A 3 -25.29 53.39 26.08
N THR A 4 -24.48 52.57 25.43
CA THR A 4 -24.93 51.29 24.87
C THR A 4 -23.73 50.34 24.82
N ASP A 5 -23.57 49.64 25.93
CA ASP A 5 -22.95 48.33 26.03
C ASP A 5 -23.72 47.37 25.09
N ALA A 6 -23.04 46.84 24.09
CA ALA A 6 -23.53 45.77 23.24
C ALA A 6 -22.41 44.74 23.15
N GLY A 7 -22.32 43.92 24.20
CA GLY A 7 -21.54 42.69 24.18
C GLY A 7 -21.95 41.82 23.00
N PRO A 8 -21.01 41.06 22.41
CA PRO A 8 -21.34 40.16 21.32
C PRO A 8 -22.32 39.10 21.84
N ASP A 9 -23.45 39.05 21.16
CA ASP A 9 -24.53 38.08 21.23
C ASP A 9 -23.96 36.66 21.27
N ALA A 10 -23.92 36.08 22.47
CA ALA A 10 -23.64 34.68 22.69
C ALA A 10 -24.88 33.89 22.26
N SER A 11 -25.08 33.77 20.94
CA SER A 11 -26.10 32.90 20.38
C SER A 11 -25.69 31.45 20.65
N ALA A 12 -26.24 30.89 21.72
CA ALA A 12 -26.51 29.46 21.93
C ALA A 12 -25.46 28.50 21.36
N ALA A 13 -24.29 28.45 21.98
CA ALA A 13 -23.59 27.17 22.07
C ALA A 13 -24.48 26.26 22.93
N SER A 14 -25.08 25.24 22.32
CA SER A 14 -25.72 24.16 23.06
C SER A 14 -24.64 23.48 23.90
N ASP A 15 -24.60 23.85 25.17
CA ASP A 15 -23.87 23.18 26.24
C ASP A 15 -24.49 21.80 26.45
N GLY A 16 -24.13 20.85 25.58
CA GLY A 16 -24.67 19.50 25.56
C GLY A 16 -23.57 18.55 25.14
N ALA A 17 -22.92 17.92 26.12
CA ALA A 17 -22.11 16.75 25.85
C ALA A 17 -23.06 15.63 25.37
N GLU A 18 -23.32 15.57 24.06
CA GLU A 18 -24.29 14.65 23.49
C GLU A 18 -23.76 13.22 23.52
N GLY A 19 -24.51 12.32 24.15
CA GLY A 19 -24.24 10.89 24.08
C GLY A 19 -24.34 10.35 22.65
N TRP A 20 -23.65 9.24 22.36
CA TRP A 20 -23.73 8.56 21.05
C TRP A 20 -25.16 8.11 20.66
N PHE A 21 -26.05 8.03 21.66
CA PHE A 21 -27.45 7.64 21.54
C PHE A 21 -28.42 8.81 21.35
N GLU A 22 -27.96 10.05 21.49
CA GLU A 22 -28.85 11.22 21.36
C GLU A 22 -29.33 11.36 19.91
N ALA A 23 -30.61 11.70 19.74
CA ALA A 23 -31.37 11.70 18.47
C ALA A 23 -31.59 10.33 17.81
N LEU A 24 -31.30 9.22 18.50
CA LEU A 24 -31.76 7.89 18.09
C LEU A 24 -33.16 7.59 18.67
N PRO A 25 -34.00 6.80 17.96
CA PRO A 25 -35.28 6.37 18.48
C PRO A 25 -35.11 5.59 19.79
N SER A 26 -35.94 5.90 20.78
CA SER A 26 -35.91 5.31 22.12
C SER A 26 -36.53 3.90 22.20
N GLY A 27 -37.30 3.49 21.20
CA GLY A 27 -37.99 2.20 21.15
C GLY A 27 -37.67 1.35 19.92
N ALA A 28 -38.01 0.06 19.99
CA ALA A 28 -37.96 -0.85 18.84
C ALA A 28 -38.99 -0.39 17.80
N THR A 29 -38.54 -0.15 16.57
CA THR A 29 -39.41 0.17 15.43
C THR A 29 -39.73 -1.11 14.69
N GLU A 30 -41.01 -1.37 14.36
CA GLU A 30 -41.40 -2.54 13.56
C GLU A 30 -40.98 -2.40 12.07
N ASP A 31 -40.58 -1.20 11.67
CA ASP A 31 -40.04 -0.90 10.35
C ASP A 31 -38.52 -1.18 10.31
N THR A 32 -38.16 -2.23 9.57
CA THR A 32 -36.77 -2.66 9.34
C THR A 32 -35.89 -1.61 8.68
N ASP A 33 -36.44 -0.74 7.84
CA ASP A 33 -35.65 0.30 7.17
C ASP A 33 -35.27 1.41 8.16
N THR A 34 -36.22 1.81 9.00
CA THR A 34 -36.01 2.76 10.10
C THR A 34 -35.04 2.21 11.15
N GLU A 35 -35.12 0.91 11.47
CA GLU A 35 -34.20 0.25 12.40
C GLU A 35 -32.77 0.22 11.86
N SER A 36 -32.60 -0.08 10.57
CA SER A 36 -31.30 -0.09 9.89
C SER A 36 -30.65 1.30 9.85
N ASP A 37 -31.43 2.35 9.56
CA ASP A 37 -30.97 3.75 9.56
C ASP A 37 -30.57 4.20 10.97
N ALA A 38 -31.35 3.87 12.00
CA ALA A 38 -30.99 4.15 13.39
C ALA A 38 -29.67 3.45 13.80
N ALA A 39 -29.48 2.19 13.41
CA ALA A 39 -28.25 1.46 13.67
C ALA A 39 -27.04 2.07 12.94
N ALA A 40 -27.22 2.56 11.71
CA ALA A 40 -26.17 3.24 10.95
C ALA A 40 -25.77 4.57 11.61
N ARG A 41 -26.75 5.38 12.03
CA ARG A 41 -26.50 6.65 12.75
C ARG A 41 -25.79 6.41 14.08
N ALA A 42 -26.20 5.38 14.82
CA ALA A 42 -25.53 4.97 16.06
C ALA A 42 -24.06 4.62 15.82
N ALA A 43 -23.78 3.84 14.77
CA ALA A 43 -22.42 3.45 14.41
C ALA A 43 -21.57 4.66 13.99
N ALA A 44 -22.14 5.61 13.23
CA ALA A 44 -21.47 6.85 12.85
C ALA A 44 -21.14 7.72 14.07
N ARG A 45 -22.10 7.91 15.00
CA ARG A 45 -21.86 8.65 16.25
C ARG A 45 -20.80 8.00 17.14
N VAL A 46 -20.75 6.66 17.22
CA VAL A 46 -19.68 5.96 17.95
C VAL A 46 -18.30 6.16 17.30
N ARG A 47 -18.24 6.29 15.97
CA ARG A 47 -16.98 6.44 15.23
C ARG A 47 -16.44 7.86 15.23
N GLU A 48 -17.31 8.83 14.99
CA GLU A 48 -16.96 10.22 14.68
C GLU A 48 -17.35 11.19 15.80
N GLY A 49 -18.26 10.77 16.69
CA GLY A 49 -18.73 11.59 17.79
C GLY A 49 -17.66 11.83 18.83
N THR A 50 -17.70 13.02 19.43
CA THR A 50 -16.82 13.42 20.52
C THR A 50 -17.62 14.07 21.63
N ALA A 51 -17.21 13.88 22.88
CA ALA A 51 -17.77 14.58 24.02
C ALA A 51 -16.70 15.48 24.65
N ALA A 52 -17.08 16.70 25.03
CA ALA A 52 -16.17 17.67 25.66
C ALA A 52 -15.65 17.20 27.03
N SER A 53 -16.43 16.37 27.73
CA SER A 53 -16.05 15.79 29.02
C SER A 53 -16.63 14.38 29.18
N PRO A 54 -16.01 13.51 29.98
CA PRO A 54 -16.63 12.27 30.42
C PRO A 54 -17.97 12.54 31.12
N ALA A 55 -18.94 11.65 30.92
CA ALA A 55 -20.23 11.69 31.60
C ALA A 55 -20.70 10.27 31.95
N ASP A 56 -21.68 10.17 32.85
CA ASP A 56 -22.36 8.91 33.14
C ASP A 56 -23.37 8.59 32.03
N TRP A 57 -22.85 8.09 30.91
CA TRP A 57 -23.64 7.77 29.72
C TRP A 57 -24.74 6.74 29.95
N PRO A 58 -24.52 5.65 30.74
CA PRO A 58 -25.61 4.73 31.08
C PRO A 58 -26.76 5.42 31.80
N VAL A 59 -26.49 6.26 32.82
CA VAL A 59 -27.55 6.97 33.56
C VAL A 59 -28.31 7.91 32.64
N ARG A 60 -27.61 8.72 31.84
CA ARG A 60 -28.24 9.65 30.88
C ARG A 60 -29.07 8.94 29.81
N ALA A 61 -28.62 7.76 29.36
CA ALA A 61 -29.36 6.94 28.41
C ALA A 61 -30.67 6.40 29.01
N VAL A 62 -30.68 6.07 30.30
CA VAL A 62 -31.90 5.64 31.01
C VAL A 62 -32.82 6.84 31.27
N GLU A 63 -32.28 7.97 31.73
CA GLU A 63 -33.06 9.20 31.99
C GLU A 63 -33.72 9.77 30.73
N SER A 64 -33.07 9.66 29.57
CA SER A 64 -33.61 10.04 28.27
C SER A 64 -34.61 9.03 27.69
N GLY A 65 -34.79 7.88 28.34
CA GLY A 65 -35.66 6.79 27.89
C GLY A 65 -35.09 6.01 26.69
N PHE A 66 -33.82 6.20 26.34
CA PHE A 66 -33.16 5.42 25.29
C PHE A 66 -32.98 3.95 25.69
N ALA A 67 -32.76 3.65 26.97
CA ALA A 67 -32.67 2.28 27.48
C ALA A 67 -33.50 2.11 28.75
N ALA A 68 -34.11 0.94 28.96
CA ALA A 68 -34.87 0.65 30.17
C ALA A 68 -33.98 0.44 31.41
N GLY A 69 -32.68 0.17 31.20
CA GLY A 69 -31.71 -0.01 32.27
C GLY A 69 -30.28 -0.03 31.74
N ALA A 70 -29.31 -0.10 32.66
CA ALA A 70 -27.90 -0.12 32.33
C ALA A 70 -27.50 -1.30 31.44
N ASP A 71 -28.06 -2.49 31.67
CA ASP A 71 -27.77 -3.69 30.87
C ASP A 71 -28.19 -3.49 29.40
N GLU A 72 -29.41 -3.00 29.17
CA GLU A 72 -29.90 -2.72 27.82
C GLU A 72 -29.07 -1.62 27.14
N TYR A 73 -28.63 -0.60 27.89
CA TYR A 73 -27.71 0.41 27.36
C TYR A 73 -26.40 -0.23 26.85
N TYR A 74 -25.80 -1.12 27.63
CA TYR A 74 -24.54 -1.78 27.24
C TYR A 74 -24.73 -2.73 26.07
N ASP A 75 -25.87 -3.43 25.97
CA ASP A 75 -26.20 -4.25 24.82
C ASP A 75 -26.34 -3.42 23.54
N ARG A 76 -27.06 -2.29 23.61
CA ARG A 76 -27.20 -1.35 22.49
C ARG A 76 -25.85 -0.72 22.11
N LEU A 77 -25.04 -0.31 23.09
CA LEU A 77 -23.68 0.20 22.85
C LEU A 77 -22.80 -0.84 22.16
N LYS A 78 -22.83 -2.09 22.64
CA LYS A 78 -22.09 -3.20 22.03
C LYS A 78 -22.51 -3.43 20.59
N ALA A 79 -23.81 -3.39 20.29
CA ALA A 79 -24.31 -3.53 18.94
C ALA A 79 -23.83 -2.38 18.03
N ALA A 80 -23.95 -1.13 18.48
CA ALA A 80 -23.49 0.04 17.75
C ALA A 80 -21.96 0.02 17.51
N ALA A 81 -21.17 -0.27 18.54
CA ALA A 81 -19.71 -0.36 18.44
C ALA A 81 -19.24 -1.52 17.53
N THR A 82 -19.93 -2.66 17.59
CA THR A 82 -19.65 -3.79 16.70
C THR A 82 -19.95 -3.42 15.25
N ARG A 83 -21.07 -2.73 14.99
CA ARG A 83 -21.40 -2.24 13.66
C ARG A 83 -20.39 -1.20 13.17
N ALA A 84 -20.06 -0.21 14.00
CA ALA A 84 -19.06 0.82 13.69
C ALA A 84 -17.71 0.20 13.30
N THR A 85 -17.25 -0.79 14.08
CA THR A 85 -16.02 -1.55 13.78
C THR A 85 -16.12 -2.30 12.46
N ARG A 86 -17.24 -3.00 12.20
CA ARG A 86 -17.43 -3.73 10.93
C ARG A 86 -17.43 -2.81 9.72
N GLU A 87 -18.05 -1.65 9.83
CA GLU A 87 -18.06 -0.64 8.76
C GLU A 87 -16.66 -0.04 8.54
N ALA A 88 -15.96 0.34 9.61
CA ALA A 88 -14.60 0.87 9.52
C ALA A 88 -13.61 -0.14 8.89
N VAL A 89 -13.71 -1.42 9.27
CA VAL A 89 -12.92 -2.50 8.64
C VAL A 89 -13.27 -2.63 7.15
N ARG A 90 -14.56 -2.64 6.82
CA ARG A 90 -15.03 -2.76 5.42
C ARG A 90 -14.57 -1.61 4.53
N GLU A 91 -14.52 -0.41 5.07
CA GLU A 91 -13.99 0.77 4.37
C GLU A 91 -12.49 0.65 4.16
N ARG A 92 -11.72 0.34 5.22
CA ARG A 92 -10.26 0.17 5.15
C ARG A 92 -9.83 -0.91 4.16
N GLU A 93 -10.52 -2.04 4.15
CA GLU A 93 -10.25 -3.16 3.23
C GLU A 93 -10.57 -2.80 1.77
N ARG A 94 -11.52 -1.89 1.53
CA ARG A 94 -11.89 -1.43 0.18
C ARG A 94 -11.11 -0.20 -0.28
N ALA A 95 -10.32 0.40 0.59
CA ALA A 95 -9.50 1.55 0.23
C ALA A 95 -8.56 1.19 -0.93
N ASP A 96 -8.36 2.13 -1.85
CA ASP A 96 -7.60 1.88 -3.07
C ASP A 96 -6.15 1.48 -2.79
N ASP A 97 -5.55 1.99 -1.69
CA ASP A 97 -4.22 1.57 -1.26
C ASP A 97 -4.18 0.11 -0.80
N ALA A 98 -5.24 -0.40 -0.16
CA ALA A 98 -5.35 -1.82 0.20
C ALA A 98 -5.50 -2.70 -1.05
N GLN A 99 -6.32 -2.27 -2.01
CA GLN A 99 -6.49 -2.98 -3.28
C GLN A 99 -5.17 -3.05 -4.06
N LEU A 100 -4.38 -1.97 -4.04
CA LEU A 100 -3.05 -1.94 -4.64
C LEU A 100 -2.08 -2.92 -3.95
N ILE A 101 -2.17 -3.05 -2.62
CA ILE A 101 -1.38 -4.04 -1.86
C ILE A 101 -1.76 -5.46 -2.24
N HIS A 102 -3.05 -5.76 -2.43
CA HIS A 102 -3.49 -7.07 -2.89
C HIS A 102 -2.97 -7.37 -4.30
N ALA A 103 -3.10 -6.42 -5.23
CA ALA A 103 -2.65 -6.60 -6.61
C ALA A 103 -1.15 -6.90 -6.70
N VAL A 104 -0.29 -6.16 -5.98
CA VAL A 104 1.15 -6.37 -6.04
C VAL A 104 1.59 -7.68 -5.39
N ARG A 105 0.96 -8.08 -4.28
CA ARG A 105 1.24 -9.39 -3.65
C ARG A 105 0.79 -10.55 -4.52
N ALA A 106 -0.39 -10.44 -5.12
CA ALA A 106 -0.89 -11.42 -6.07
C ALA A 106 0.05 -11.54 -7.28
N MET A 107 0.51 -10.41 -7.83
CA MET A 107 1.44 -10.40 -8.96
C MET A 107 2.74 -11.13 -8.63
N ASP A 108 3.30 -10.91 -7.44
CA ASP A 108 4.52 -11.60 -6.96
C ASP A 108 4.29 -13.10 -6.76
N ASP A 109 3.18 -13.49 -6.15
CA ASP A 109 2.85 -14.90 -5.92
C ASP A 109 2.59 -15.64 -7.23
N VAL A 110 1.90 -15.00 -8.17
CA VAL A 110 1.63 -15.53 -9.51
C VAL A 110 2.93 -15.67 -10.30
N GLU A 111 3.81 -14.66 -10.31
CA GLU A 111 5.13 -14.74 -10.96
C GLU A 111 5.96 -15.90 -10.42
N ARG A 112 6.04 -16.03 -9.08
CA ARG A 112 6.78 -17.12 -8.45
C ARG A 112 6.20 -18.48 -8.83
N THR A 113 4.88 -18.63 -8.75
CA THR A 113 4.19 -19.88 -9.08
C THR A 113 4.35 -20.23 -10.56
N ALA A 114 4.25 -19.25 -11.46
CA ALA A 114 4.45 -19.42 -12.90
C ALA A 114 5.85 -19.96 -13.19
N ASN A 115 6.89 -19.36 -12.58
CA ASN A 115 8.27 -19.79 -12.76
C ASN A 115 8.52 -21.20 -12.21
N GLU A 116 8.06 -21.49 -10.99
CA GLU A 116 8.18 -22.83 -10.39
C GLU A 116 7.49 -23.90 -11.25
N LEU A 117 6.29 -23.63 -11.75
CA LEU A 117 5.55 -24.54 -12.64
C LEU A 117 6.21 -24.66 -14.01
N ALA A 118 6.70 -23.56 -14.59
CA ALA A 118 7.39 -23.56 -15.87
C ALA A 118 8.64 -24.43 -15.83
N GLU A 119 9.46 -24.31 -14.77
CA GLU A 119 10.63 -25.16 -14.59
C GLU A 119 10.27 -26.65 -14.55
N ARG A 120 9.24 -27.02 -13.78
CA ARG A 120 8.78 -28.42 -13.71
C ARG A 120 8.18 -28.90 -15.04
N ALA A 121 7.40 -28.06 -15.71
CA ALA A 121 6.75 -28.38 -16.98
C ALA A 121 7.78 -28.60 -18.09
N VAL A 122 8.76 -27.70 -18.19
CA VAL A 122 9.84 -27.78 -19.18
C VAL A 122 10.74 -28.99 -18.92
N GLU A 123 11.12 -29.26 -17.67
CA GLU A 123 11.95 -30.43 -17.35
C GLU A 123 11.24 -31.73 -17.76
N TRP A 124 9.94 -31.85 -17.47
CA TRP A 124 9.15 -33.00 -17.89
C TRP A 124 9.02 -33.07 -19.41
N ALA A 125 8.66 -31.96 -20.05
CA ALA A 125 8.52 -31.87 -21.50
C ALA A 125 9.83 -32.21 -22.24
N GLY A 126 10.99 -31.85 -21.70
CA GLY A 126 12.29 -32.18 -22.29
C GLY A 126 12.62 -33.68 -22.30
N SER A 127 11.89 -34.51 -21.54
CA SER A 127 11.98 -35.97 -21.65
C SER A 127 11.06 -36.59 -22.70
N LEU A 128 10.11 -35.80 -23.23
CA LEU A 128 9.06 -36.24 -24.15
C LEU A 128 9.19 -35.63 -25.54
N PHE A 129 9.75 -34.43 -25.62
CA PHE A 129 9.83 -33.61 -26.82
C PHE A 129 11.26 -33.16 -27.07
N ASP A 130 11.62 -33.03 -28.35
CA ASP A 130 12.87 -32.38 -28.76
C ASP A 130 12.74 -30.85 -28.71
N GLU A 131 13.87 -30.16 -28.52
CA GLU A 131 13.99 -28.70 -28.60
C GLU A 131 13.09 -27.95 -27.60
N VAL A 132 13.13 -28.34 -26.32
CA VAL A 132 12.44 -27.62 -25.24
C VAL A 132 13.39 -26.60 -24.60
N GLU A 133 13.08 -25.33 -24.76
CA GLU A 133 13.81 -24.23 -24.12
C GLU A 133 13.44 -24.10 -22.62
N PRO A 134 14.36 -23.61 -21.75
CA PRO A 134 14.07 -23.36 -20.34
C PRO A 134 13.15 -22.15 -20.11
N GLY A 135 12.52 -22.12 -18.92
CA GLY A 135 11.78 -20.95 -18.43
C GLY A 135 10.37 -20.81 -19.00
N ILE A 136 9.78 -19.63 -18.77
CA ILE A 136 8.36 -19.38 -19.06
C ILE A 136 8.04 -19.40 -20.55
N GLU A 137 8.93 -18.88 -21.40
CA GLU A 137 8.79 -18.93 -22.86
C GLU A 137 8.86 -20.36 -23.38
N GLY A 138 9.74 -21.19 -22.80
CA GLY A 138 9.80 -22.62 -23.07
C GLY A 138 8.50 -23.33 -22.72
N ALA A 139 7.93 -23.03 -21.55
CA ALA A 139 6.63 -23.55 -21.14
C ALA A 139 5.50 -23.10 -22.10
N ARG A 140 5.51 -21.85 -22.55
CA ARG A 140 4.56 -21.30 -23.53
C ARG A 140 4.68 -22.01 -24.89
N ALA A 141 5.91 -22.29 -25.34
CA ALA A 141 6.15 -23.06 -26.56
C ALA A 141 5.68 -24.51 -26.44
N VAL A 142 5.91 -25.16 -25.29
CA VAL A 142 5.39 -26.52 -25.01
C VAL A 142 3.87 -26.53 -24.97
N ALA A 143 3.24 -25.51 -24.39
CA ALA A 143 1.78 -25.40 -24.31
C ALA A 143 1.10 -25.36 -25.69
N ALA A 144 1.82 -24.89 -26.71
CA ALA A 144 1.34 -24.82 -28.09
C ALA A 144 1.53 -26.13 -28.89
N ARG A 145 2.19 -27.15 -28.31
CA ARG A 145 2.43 -28.44 -28.99
C ARG A 145 1.16 -29.30 -28.99
N GLU A 146 1.01 -30.10 -30.05
CA GLU A 146 -0.04 -31.12 -30.12
C GLU A 146 0.46 -32.43 -29.49
N PRO A 147 -0.17 -32.91 -28.39
CA PRO A 147 0.30 -34.11 -27.70
C PRO A 147 -0.22 -35.41 -28.34
N GLU A 148 0.66 -36.38 -28.54
CA GLU A 148 0.35 -37.68 -29.14
C GLU A 148 0.02 -38.76 -28.08
N SER A 149 0.46 -38.56 -26.83
CA SER A 149 0.27 -39.50 -25.72
C SER A 149 -0.45 -38.88 -24.51
N GLU A 150 -0.94 -39.71 -23.58
CA GLU A 150 -1.51 -39.20 -22.31
C GLU A 150 -0.44 -38.50 -21.47
N VAL A 151 0.81 -38.96 -21.52
CA VAL A 151 1.91 -38.37 -20.77
C VAL A 151 2.23 -36.99 -21.31
N GLU A 152 2.33 -36.84 -22.64
CA GLU A 152 2.49 -35.54 -23.30
C GLU A 152 1.32 -34.61 -23.02
N ARG A 153 0.07 -35.09 -23.07
CA ARG A 153 -1.11 -34.28 -22.72
C ARG A 153 -0.99 -33.64 -21.34
N ARG A 154 -0.43 -34.37 -20.37
CA ARG A 154 -0.22 -33.84 -19.01
C ARG A 154 0.91 -32.83 -18.94
N ALA A 155 2.01 -33.06 -19.65
CA ALA A 155 3.12 -32.10 -19.74
C ALA A 155 2.68 -30.79 -20.41
N VAL A 156 2.00 -30.86 -21.56
CA VAL A 156 1.42 -29.71 -22.27
C VAL A 156 0.43 -28.97 -21.37
N SER A 157 -0.47 -29.68 -20.68
CA SER A 157 -1.43 -29.06 -19.76
C SER A 157 -0.76 -28.33 -18.59
N LEU A 158 0.36 -28.83 -18.06
CA LEU A 158 1.09 -28.16 -16.99
C LEU A 158 1.79 -26.90 -17.51
N ALA A 159 2.40 -26.98 -18.70
CA ALA A 159 3.02 -25.84 -19.37
C ALA A 159 2.00 -24.73 -19.69
N ALA A 160 0.80 -25.10 -20.15
CA ALA A 160 -0.29 -24.15 -20.40
C ALA A 160 -0.68 -23.38 -19.14
N ARG A 161 -0.81 -24.06 -17.99
CA ARG A 161 -1.12 -23.39 -16.70
C ARG A 161 -0.01 -22.45 -16.25
N ALA A 162 1.25 -22.78 -16.51
CA ALA A 162 2.36 -21.88 -16.21
C ALA A 162 2.28 -20.61 -17.06
N ALA A 163 2.01 -20.75 -18.36
CA ALA A 163 1.83 -19.62 -19.27
C ALA A 163 0.60 -18.76 -18.91
N GLU A 164 -0.53 -19.36 -18.53
CA GLU A 164 -1.73 -18.66 -18.07
C GLU A 164 -1.46 -17.82 -16.80
N LEU A 165 -0.64 -18.33 -15.88
CA LEU A 165 -0.23 -17.56 -14.70
C LEU A 165 0.67 -16.39 -15.10
N ASP A 166 1.58 -16.55 -16.05
CA ASP A 166 2.40 -15.44 -16.55
C ASP A 166 1.55 -14.36 -17.25
N ASP A 167 0.50 -14.76 -17.97
CA ASP A 167 -0.49 -13.84 -18.54
C ASP A 167 -1.25 -13.08 -17.43
N GLU A 168 -1.73 -13.77 -16.38
CA GLU A 168 -2.36 -13.14 -15.21
C GLU A 168 -1.42 -12.15 -14.51
N ARG A 169 -0.12 -12.48 -14.39
CA ARG A 169 0.88 -11.54 -13.86
C ARG A 169 0.94 -10.27 -14.71
N ALA A 170 0.90 -10.38 -16.03
CA ALA A 170 0.87 -9.21 -16.91
C ALA A 170 -0.41 -8.36 -16.72
N GLU A 171 -1.57 -8.99 -16.55
CA GLU A 171 -2.85 -8.30 -16.27
C GLU A 171 -2.84 -7.58 -14.91
N LEU A 172 -2.25 -8.20 -13.89
CA LEU A 172 -2.05 -7.58 -12.58
C LEU A 172 -1.09 -6.38 -12.67
N ALA A 173 -0.01 -6.49 -13.45
CA ALA A 173 0.91 -5.38 -13.69
C ALA A 173 0.22 -4.21 -14.40
N GLU A 174 -0.64 -4.47 -15.39
CA GLU A 174 -1.46 -3.43 -16.05
C GLU A 174 -2.44 -2.78 -15.07
N THR A 175 -3.07 -3.59 -14.22
CA THR A 175 -3.97 -3.11 -13.17
C THR A 175 -3.24 -2.20 -12.18
N ILE A 176 -2.05 -2.56 -11.73
CA ILE A 176 -1.18 -1.71 -10.92
C ILE A 176 -0.82 -0.42 -11.68
N GLY A 177 -0.50 -0.52 -12.97
CA GLY A 177 -0.21 0.60 -13.85
C GLY A 177 -1.33 1.64 -13.93
N ARG A 178 -2.58 1.20 -13.87
CA ARG A 178 -3.78 2.08 -13.88
C ARG A 178 -4.13 2.62 -12.49
N THR A 179 -4.01 1.78 -11.46
CA THR A 179 -4.48 2.12 -10.10
C THR A 179 -3.46 2.93 -9.32
N ALA A 180 -2.16 2.60 -9.39
CA ALA A 180 -1.15 3.27 -8.58
C ALA A 180 -1.09 4.80 -8.81
N PRO A 181 -1.20 5.34 -10.04
CA PRO A 181 -1.20 6.78 -10.26
C PRO A 181 -2.40 7.51 -9.66
N ALA A 182 -3.56 6.82 -9.51
CA ALA A 182 -4.74 7.39 -8.85
C ALA A 182 -4.57 7.45 -7.33
N VAL A 183 -3.88 6.45 -6.74
CA VAL A 183 -3.63 6.36 -5.30
C VAL A 183 -2.46 7.23 -4.85
N ALA A 184 -1.38 7.21 -5.62
CA ALA A 184 -0.09 7.81 -5.28
C ALA A 184 0.57 8.41 -6.53
N PRO A 185 0.06 9.56 -7.03
CA PRO A 185 0.53 10.16 -8.27
C PRO A 185 2.01 10.57 -8.22
N ASN A 186 2.49 11.10 -7.10
CA ASN A 186 3.89 11.52 -6.97
C ASN A 186 4.82 10.30 -6.91
N LEU A 187 4.52 9.31 -6.07
CA LEU A 187 5.31 8.08 -6.01
C LEU A 187 5.35 7.35 -7.36
N SER A 188 4.21 7.23 -8.04
CA SER A 188 4.12 6.53 -9.32
C SER A 188 4.95 7.20 -10.41
N GLU A 189 4.98 8.54 -10.45
CA GLU A 189 5.81 9.26 -11.42
C GLU A 189 7.31 9.14 -11.10
N MET A 190 7.68 9.11 -9.81
CA MET A 190 9.09 9.10 -9.39
C MET A 190 9.74 7.72 -9.36
N ALA A 191 8.94 6.68 -9.09
CA ALA A 191 9.42 5.30 -8.92
C ALA A 191 8.90 4.33 -9.98
N GLY A 192 7.87 4.73 -10.75
CA GLY A 192 7.05 3.82 -11.53
C GLY A 192 5.92 3.19 -10.69
N PRO A 193 4.78 2.83 -11.30
CA PRO A 193 3.62 2.26 -10.61
C PRO A 193 3.96 1.02 -9.76
N GLU A 194 4.77 0.11 -10.30
CA GLU A 194 5.09 -1.16 -9.64
C GLU A 194 5.93 -0.94 -8.37
N LEU A 195 7.02 -0.18 -8.44
CA LEU A 195 7.85 0.10 -7.27
C LEU A 195 7.08 0.94 -6.24
N ALA A 196 6.22 1.87 -6.68
CA ALA A 196 5.34 2.61 -5.78
C ALA A 196 4.39 1.67 -5.01
N ALA A 197 3.72 0.75 -5.71
CA ALA A 197 2.85 -0.26 -5.11
C ALA A 197 3.61 -1.17 -4.12
N ARG A 198 4.81 -1.63 -4.49
CA ARG A 198 5.67 -2.45 -3.63
C ARG A 198 6.08 -1.71 -2.35
N LEU A 199 6.44 -0.42 -2.44
CA LEU A 199 6.77 0.40 -1.27
C LEU A 199 5.58 0.57 -0.33
N ILE A 200 4.38 0.80 -0.88
CA ILE A 200 3.13 0.89 -0.12
C ILE A 200 2.86 -0.45 0.60
N ALA A 201 3.02 -1.57 -0.09
CA ALA A 201 2.82 -2.91 0.46
C ALA A 201 3.81 -3.27 1.57
N LEU A 202 5.11 -2.99 1.38
CA LEU A 202 6.13 -3.18 2.41
C LEU A 202 5.91 -2.28 3.63
N ALA A 203 5.33 -1.10 3.42
CA ALA A 203 5.00 -0.20 4.52
C ALA A 203 3.70 -0.55 5.25
N GLY A 204 2.82 -1.36 4.64
CA GLY A 204 1.49 -1.68 5.17
C GLY A 204 0.44 -0.59 4.92
N GLY A 205 0.58 0.18 3.84
CA GLY A 205 -0.34 1.25 3.46
C GLY A 205 0.35 2.58 3.17
N LEU A 206 -0.34 3.47 2.45
CA LEU A 206 0.21 4.76 2.03
C LEU A 206 0.45 5.69 3.24
N GLU A 207 -0.47 5.71 4.20
CA GLU A 207 -0.32 6.44 5.46
C GLU A 207 0.93 5.98 6.24
N SER A 208 1.08 4.66 6.39
CA SER A 208 2.23 4.06 7.06
C SER A 208 3.54 4.40 6.36
N LEU A 209 3.55 4.45 5.03
CA LEU A 209 4.71 4.89 4.24
C LEU A 209 5.03 6.37 4.47
N ALA A 210 4.04 7.25 4.46
CA ALA A 210 4.20 8.69 4.67
C ALA A 210 4.80 9.03 6.06
N LYS A 211 4.49 8.20 7.07
CA LYS A 211 5.02 8.31 8.43
C LYS A 211 6.45 7.80 8.59
N LYS A 212 6.98 7.00 7.66
CA LYS A 212 8.35 6.46 7.76
C LYS A 212 9.40 7.55 7.51
N PRO A 213 10.56 7.47 8.19
CA PRO A 213 11.71 8.31 7.86
C PRO A 213 12.38 7.81 6.57
N SER A 214 13.10 8.70 5.90
CA SER A 214 13.82 8.39 4.65
C SER A 214 14.80 7.23 4.78
N GLY A 215 15.50 7.12 5.91
CA GLY A 215 16.43 6.00 6.16
C GLY A 215 15.73 4.64 6.21
N THR A 216 14.48 4.57 6.68
CA THR A 216 13.67 3.35 6.62
C THR A 216 13.22 3.07 5.19
N VAL A 217 12.70 4.07 4.48
CA VAL A 217 12.29 3.93 3.06
C VAL A 217 13.45 3.46 2.19
N GLN A 218 14.67 3.90 2.49
CA GLN A 218 15.88 3.50 1.78
C GLN A 218 16.13 1.99 1.83
N VAL A 219 15.77 1.32 2.93
CA VAL A 219 16.10 -0.09 3.20
C VAL A 219 14.89 -1.01 3.30
N LEU A 220 13.68 -0.53 2.96
CA LEU A 220 12.48 -1.38 2.86
C LEU A 220 12.73 -2.53 1.88
N GLY A 221 12.39 -3.76 2.26
CA GLY A 221 12.66 -4.97 1.46
C GLY A 221 14.07 -5.54 1.66
N ALA A 222 14.88 -5.01 2.58
CA ALA A 222 16.17 -5.56 3.00
C ALA A 222 16.20 -5.87 4.50
N GLU A 223 15.07 -6.30 5.05
CA GLU A 223 14.86 -6.55 6.48
C GLU A 223 15.87 -7.57 7.01
N ASP A 224 16.11 -8.68 6.31
CA ASP A 224 17.06 -9.71 6.73
C ASP A 224 18.49 -9.16 6.88
N ALA A 225 18.96 -8.39 5.89
CA ALA A 225 20.27 -7.76 5.93
C ALA A 225 20.36 -6.69 7.01
N LEU A 226 19.28 -5.91 7.20
CA LEU A 226 19.20 -4.91 8.26
C LEU A 226 19.24 -5.57 9.65
N PHE A 227 18.48 -6.65 9.88
CA PHE A 227 18.49 -7.38 11.14
C PHE A 227 19.84 -8.04 11.41
N ALA A 228 20.49 -8.60 10.40
CA ALA A 228 21.86 -9.10 10.52
C ALA A 228 22.83 -8.00 10.94
N HIS A 229 22.71 -6.80 10.38
CA HIS A 229 23.51 -5.64 10.76
C HIS A 229 23.26 -5.17 12.19
N LEU A 230 21.98 -5.02 12.58
CA LEU A 230 21.60 -4.64 13.94
C LEU A 230 22.07 -5.66 14.98
N SER A 231 22.23 -6.93 14.57
CA SER A 231 22.80 -8.00 15.38
C SER A 231 24.34 -8.03 15.38
N GLY A 232 25.01 -7.09 14.71
CA GLY A 232 26.48 -7.04 14.59
C GLY A 232 27.09 -8.12 13.69
N ARG A 233 26.28 -8.82 12.88
CA ARG A 233 26.72 -9.97 12.05
C ARG A 233 27.05 -9.59 10.61
N ALA A 234 26.67 -8.40 10.17
CA ALA A 234 26.87 -7.93 8.80
C ALA A 234 27.02 -6.39 8.72
N PRO A 235 27.57 -5.84 7.62
CA PRO A 235 27.45 -4.42 7.30
C PRO A 235 26.00 -4.00 7.05
N SER A 236 25.70 -2.71 7.23
CA SER A 236 24.37 -2.15 6.97
C SER A 236 24.01 -2.20 5.48
N PRO A 237 22.79 -2.59 5.09
CA PRO A 237 22.36 -2.55 3.70
C PRO A 237 22.32 -1.10 3.19
N LYS A 238 22.86 -0.88 1.98
CA LYS A 238 22.88 0.45 1.35
C LYS A 238 21.52 0.84 0.76
N HIS A 239 20.71 -0.14 0.40
CA HIS A 239 19.41 0.02 -0.25
C HIS A 239 18.61 -1.28 -0.12
N GLY A 240 17.29 -1.16 -0.06
CA GLY A 240 16.36 -2.27 -0.19
C GLY A 240 15.77 -2.34 -1.60
N ILE A 241 14.45 -2.46 -1.70
CA ILE A 241 13.73 -2.66 -2.96
C ILE A 241 13.93 -1.53 -3.96
N ILE A 242 14.22 -0.30 -3.48
CA ILE A 242 14.54 0.85 -4.35
C ILE A 242 15.80 0.63 -5.21
N TYR A 243 16.58 -0.42 -4.94
CA TYR A 243 17.67 -0.84 -5.81
C TYR A 243 17.20 -1.19 -7.24
N THR A 244 15.95 -1.64 -7.42
CA THR A 244 15.42 -1.98 -8.75
C THR A 244 15.29 -0.75 -9.66
N HIS A 245 15.18 0.45 -9.08
CA HIS A 245 15.03 1.70 -9.82
C HIS A 245 16.32 2.08 -10.56
N GLU A 246 16.19 2.65 -11.77
CA GLU A 246 17.32 3.02 -12.63
C GLU A 246 18.28 4.00 -11.95
N TYR A 247 17.75 4.96 -11.17
CA TYR A 247 18.55 5.88 -10.34
C TYR A 247 19.49 5.20 -9.36
N VAL A 248 19.21 3.98 -8.92
CA VAL A 248 20.13 3.23 -8.04
C VAL A 248 20.91 2.19 -8.83
N ARG A 249 20.22 1.27 -9.54
CA ARG A 249 20.88 0.17 -10.29
C ARG A 249 21.87 0.68 -11.33
N GLY A 250 21.46 1.70 -12.09
CA GLY A 250 22.25 2.30 -13.17
C GLY A 250 23.34 3.25 -12.70
N THR A 251 23.44 3.51 -11.40
CA THR A 251 24.50 4.35 -10.82
C THR A 251 25.72 3.52 -10.43
N ARG A 252 26.93 4.08 -10.58
CA ARG A 252 28.20 3.40 -10.30
C ARG A 252 28.23 2.87 -8.86
N PRO A 253 28.82 1.69 -8.58
CA PRO A 253 28.75 1.04 -7.26
C PRO A 253 29.18 1.90 -6.07
N ALA A 254 30.16 2.78 -6.25
CA ALA A 254 30.63 3.71 -5.23
C ALA A 254 29.55 4.73 -4.82
N ASP A 255 28.75 5.20 -5.78
CA ASP A 255 27.75 6.26 -5.60
C ASP A 255 26.34 5.75 -5.30
N ARG A 256 26.09 4.44 -5.42
CA ARG A 256 24.76 3.84 -5.17
C ARG A 256 24.18 4.20 -3.81
N GLY A 257 25.01 4.31 -2.77
CA GLY A 257 24.55 4.72 -1.44
C GLY A 257 24.06 6.17 -1.40
N SER A 258 24.72 7.07 -2.15
CA SER A 258 24.30 8.46 -2.30
C SER A 258 23.02 8.58 -3.12
N ALA A 259 22.93 7.83 -4.22
CA ALA A 259 21.75 7.74 -5.07
C ALA A 259 20.52 7.20 -4.31
N ALA A 260 20.68 6.07 -3.60
CA ALA A 260 19.60 5.47 -2.82
C ALA A 260 19.07 6.43 -1.74
N ARG A 261 19.96 7.16 -1.05
CA ARG A 261 19.56 8.17 -0.06
C ARG A 261 18.81 9.34 -0.70
N ALA A 262 19.26 9.83 -1.85
CA ALA A 262 18.59 10.90 -2.57
C ALA A 262 17.19 10.49 -3.05
N LEU A 263 17.08 9.31 -3.66
CA LEU A 263 15.82 8.73 -4.11
C LEU A 263 14.87 8.52 -2.92
N ALA A 264 15.31 7.82 -1.86
CA ALA A 264 14.47 7.54 -0.69
C ALA A 264 13.98 8.82 -0.01
N GLY A 265 14.81 9.87 0.06
CA GLY A 265 14.42 11.16 0.62
C GLY A 265 13.27 11.80 -0.15
N LYS A 266 13.36 11.80 -1.49
CA LYS A 266 12.31 12.37 -2.34
C LYS A 266 11.07 11.49 -2.42
N LEU A 267 11.19 10.16 -2.40
CA LEU A 267 10.05 9.24 -2.29
C LEU A 267 9.31 9.39 -0.95
N THR A 268 10.03 9.68 0.14
CA THR A 268 9.39 9.97 1.45
C THR A 268 8.54 11.23 1.38
N LEU A 269 9.04 12.29 0.72
CA LEU A 269 8.27 13.52 0.51
C LEU A 269 7.08 13.28 -0.43
N ALA A 270 7.25 12.45 -1.46
CA ALA A 270 6.19 12.07 -2.38
C ALA A 270 5.05 11.33 -1.66
N ALA A 271 5.39 10.32 -0.85
CA ALA A 271 4.41 9.59 -0.04
C ALA A 271 3.60 10.51 0.88
N ARG A 272 4.24 11.54 1.47
CA ARG A 272 3.55 12.55 2.29
C ARG A 272 2.65 13.45 1.46
N ALA A 273 3.09 13.89 0.29
CA ALA A 273 2.27 14.68 -0.60
C ALA A 273 1.06 13.88 -1.09
N ASP A 274 1.25 12.63 -1.50
CA ASP A 274 0.20 11.71 -1.93
C ASP A 274 -0.83 11.47 -0.80
N HIS A 275 -0.37 11.22 0.43
CA HIS A 275 -1.28 10.94 1.54
C HIS A 275 -2.01 12.16 2.09
N TYR A 276 -1.31 13.29 2.31
CA TYR A 276 -1.89 14.45 3.02
C TYR A 276 -2.48 15.51 2.09
N ALA A 277 -2.04 15.58 0.83
CA ALA A 277 -2.53 16.58 -0.13
C ALA A 277 -3.25 15.95 -1.33
N GLY A 278 -2.89 14.74 -1.75
CA GLY A 278 -3.48 14.07 -2.93
C GLY A 278 -3.13 14.74 -4.27
N GLU A 279 -2.28 15.77 -4.27
CA GLU A 279 -1.95 16.56 -5.45
C GLU A 279 -0.53 16.29 -5.97
N ARG A 280 -0.37 16.37 -7.29
CA ARG A 280 0.93 16.29 -7.96
C ARG A 280 1.82 17.48 -7.59
N ARG A 281 3.09 17.22 -7.26
CA ARG A 281 4.12 18.20 -6.86
C ARG A 281 5.30 18.15 -7.84
N SER A 282 5.16 18.81 -8.98
CA SER A 282 6.17 18.85 -10.06
C SER A 282 7.57 19.28 -9.59
N GLN A 283 7.66 20.21 -8.64
CA GLN A 283 8.94 20.67 -8.08
C GLN A 283 9.72 19.51 -7.43
N LEU A 284 9.03 18.62 -6.71
CA LEU A 284 9.67 17.49 -6.04
C LEU A 284 10.36 16.57 -7.05
N HIS A 285 9.76 16.41 -8.23
CA HIS A 285 10.27 15.55 -9.30
C HIS A 285 11.47 16.20 -9.99
N ALA A 286 11.42 17.52 -10.20
CA ALA A 286 12.54 18.29 -10.73
C ALA A 286 13.76 18.19 -9.81
N ASP A 287 13.56 18.38 -8.50
CA ASP A 287 14.63 18.27 -7.51
C ASP A 287 15.29 16.89 -7.49
N LEU A 288 14.50 15.80 -7.63
CA LEU A 288 15.05 14.45 -7.71
C LEU A 288 15.94 14.31 -8.95
N ARG A 289 15.44 14.73 -10.12
CA ARG A 289 16.18 14.67 -11.38
C ARG A 289 17.50 15.43 -11.31
N GLU A 290 17.49 16.66 -10.80
CA GLU A 290 18.68 17.47 -10.61
C GLU A 290 19.68 16.80 -9.66
N ARG A 291 19.19 16.28 -8.53
CA ARG A 291 20.04 15.61 -7.54
C ARG A 291 20.68 14.35 -8.12
N MET A 292 19.93 13.57 -8.90
CA MET A 292 20.43 12.35 -9.53
C MET A 292 21.44 12.64 -10.63
N ALA A 293 21.20 13.66 -11.46
CA ALA A 293 22.16 14.14 -12.45
C ALA A 293 23.48 14.54 -11.79
N THR A 294 23.42 15.29 -10.68
CA THR A 294 24.62 15.68 -9.91
C THR A 294 25.40 14.48 -9.40
N ILE A 295 24.72 13.43 -8.91
CA ILE A 295 25.38 12.23 -8.39
C ILE A 295 26.06 11.46 -9.52
N ARG A 296 25.39 11.34 -10.67
CA ARG A 296 25.94 10.62 -11.83
C ARG A 296 27.13 11.35 -12.48
N ALA A 297 27.08 12.69 -12.54
CA ALA A 297 28.16 13.48 -13.13
C ALA A 297 29.49 13.40 -12.36
N ARG A 298 29.45 13.19 -11.03
CA ARG A 298 30.66 12.97 -10.21
C ARG A 298 31.46 11.76 -10.68
N ALA A 299 30.73 10.77 -11.17
CA ALA A 299 31.29 9.54 -11.65
C ALA A 299 32.16 9.82 -12.89
N ASP A 300 31.69 10.66 -13.82
CA ASP A 300 32.40 10.96 -15.07
C ASP A 300 33.69 11.77 -14.85
N THR A 301 33.82 12.47 -13.71
CA THR A 301 35.05 13.19 -13.33
C THR A 301 36.10 12.33 -12.63
N ASP A 302 35.74 11.14 -12.12
CA ASP A 302 36.64 10.25 -11.35
C ASP A 302 37.21 9.09 -12.19
N GLU A 303 37.00 9.05 -13.50
CA GLU A 303 37.77 8.19 -14.42
C GLU A 303 39.13 8.86 -14.70
N PRO A 304 40.27 8.30 -14.25
CA PRO A 304 41.56 8.76 -14.74
C PRO A 304 41.72 8.30 -16.20
N ASP A 305 42.23 9.19 -17.04
CA ASP A 305 42.76 8.89 -18.38
C ASP A 305 43.66 7.65 -18.32
N ALA A 306 43.10 6.48 -18.60
CA ALA A 306 43.84 5.23 -18.83
C ALA A 306 44.16 5.07 -20.32
N ALA A 307 44.49 6.17 -21.00
CA ALA A 307 44.79 6.22 -22.43
C ALA A 307 46.23 6.69 -22.75
N GLU A 308 47.10 6.87 -21.76
CA GLU A 308 48.52 7.19 -21.98
C GLU A 308 49.43 6.25 -21.18
N ALA A 309 49.49 4.98 -21.56
CA ALA A 309 50.55 4.07 -21.12
C ALA A 309 50.71 2.86 -22.06
N GLU A 310 50.81 3.09 -23.36
CA GLU A 310 51.44 2.14 -24.29
C GLU A 310 52.30 2.93 -25.28
N ASP A 311 53.50 3.30 -24.85
CA ASP A 311 54.65 3.53 -25.72
C ASP A 311 55.91 3.57 -24.83
N GLU A 312 56.50 2.38 -24.60
CA GLU A 312 57.96 2.11 -24.56
C GLU A 312 58.26 0.61 -24.39
#